data_AF-A0A350V653-F1
#
_entry.id   AF-A0A350V653-F1
#
_cell.length_a   1.000
_cell.length_b   1.000
_cell.length_c   1.000
_cell.angle_alpha   90.00
_cell.angle_beta   90.00
_cell.angle_gamma   90.00
#
_symmetry.space_group_name_H-M   'P 1'
#
loop_
_entity.id
_entity.type
_entity.pdbx_description
1 polymer ?
#
loop_
_entity_poly.entity_id
_entity_poly.type
_entity_poly.pdbx_seq_one_letter_code
_entity_poly.pdbx_strand_id
1 'polypeptide(L)'
;MKYQQFNKLTNNTMPQRKCLILEKHDWETGFSEEQIQIKKSVCNNFFGRFRSAKSVTFQIFYNRRARSTRHVRQCRISLYRQNTTYRINGFFELGMLPSSFIFFQEIGNNEYEVWWEKRDKAIIVAHFKNENWKQAKNSQYGRGRLCCVVDAPVPKIIKRIN
;
A
#
# COMPACT_ATOMS: atom_id res chain seq x y z
N MET A 1 54.00 9.80 -19.99
CA MET A 1 52.57 9.68 -20.39
C MET A 1 51.79 9.11 -19.22
N LYS A 2 50.87 9.90 -18.64
CA LYS A 2 50.11 9.55 -17.43
C LYS A 2 48.91 8.69 -17.80
N TYR A 3 48.83 7.46 -17.28
CA TYR A 3 47.57 6.75 -17.13
C TYR A 3 46.84 7.34 -15.93
N GLN A 4 45.78 8.11 -16.16
CA GLN A 4 44.84 8.49 -15.11
C GLN A 4 43.68 7.49 -15.10
N GLN A 5 43.51 6.89 -13.94
CA GLN A 5 42.57 5.83 -13.62
C GLN A 5 41.11 6.30 -13.79
N PHE A 6 40.35 5.51 -14.53
CA PHE A 6 38.91 5.41 -14.37
C PHE A 6 38.59 4.85 -12.98
N ASN A 7 37.71 5.52 -12.23
CA ASN A 7 36.59 4.92 -11.47
C ASN A 7 36.07 5.92 -10.42
N LYS A 8 35.07 6.71 -10.78
CA LYS A 8 34.01 7.10 -9.85
C LYS A 8 32.77 6.30 -10.23
N LEU A 9 32.70 5.08 -9.70
CA LEU A 9 31.43 4.37 -9.58
C LEU A 9 30.58 5.19 -8.61
N THR A 10 29.67 5.99 -9.14
CA THR A 10 28.59 6.56 -8.34
C THR A 10 27.82 5.39 -7.73
N ASN A 11 27.81 5.32 -6.41
CA ASN A 11 26.97 4.40 -5.65
C ASN A 11 25.51 4.59 -6.07
N ASN A 12 25.05 3.81 -7.04
CA ASN A 12 23.64 3.63 -7.36
C ASN A 12 23.03 2.79 -6.23
N THR A 13 22.88 3.38 -5.04
CA THR A 13 21.93 2.87 -4.06
C THR A 13 20.56 2.98 -4.71
N MET A 14 20.02 1.84 -5.16
CA MET A 14 18.65 1.79 -5.64
C MET A 14 17.75 2.45 -4.58
N PRO A 15 16.81 3.32 -4.98
CA PRO A 15 15.93 3.97 -4.03
C PRO A 15 15.26 2.89 -3.16
N GLN A 16 15.36 3.07 -1.85
CA GLN A 16 14.75 2.18 -0.87
C GLN A 16 13.25 2.12 -1.14
N ARG A 17 12.80 0.95 -1.61
CA ARG A 17 11.40 0.69 -1.93
C ARG A 17 10.62 0.51 -0.65
N LYS A 18 9.35 0.89 -0.68
CA LYS A 18 8.45 0.80 0.47
C LYS A 18 7.30 -0.15 0.19
N CYS A 19 6.67 -0.61 1.26
CA CYS A 19 5.37 -1.28 1.23
C CYS A 19 4.38 -0.59 2.18
N LEU A 20 3.22 -0.19 1.67
CA LEU A 20 2.09 0.27 2.46
C LEU A 20 1.23 -0.94 2.84
N ILE A 21 1.03 -1.12 4.14
CA ILE A 21 0.12 -2.11 4.71
C ILE A 21 -1.12 -1.38 5.20
N LEU A 22 -2.30 -1.85 4.78
CA LEU A 22 -3.55 -1.13 4.98
C LEU A 22 -4.69 -2.08 5.34
N GLU A 23 -5.36 -1.78 6.44
CA GLU A 23 -6.51 -2.53 6.90
C GLU A 23 -7.75 -2.25 6.05
N LYS A 24 -8.43 -3.33 5.66
CA LYS A 24 -9.76 -3.36 5.02
C LYS A 24 -10.80 -3.92 5.99
N HIS A 25 -12.01 -3.36 5.96
CA HIS A 25 -13.18 -3.85 6.68
C HIS A 25 -14.31 -4.28 5.74
N ASP A 26 -15.21 -5.13 6.24
CA ASP A 26 -16.35 -5.65 5.46
C ASP A 26 -17.41 -4.57 5.18
N TRP A 27 -17.57 -3.59 6.07
CA TRP A 27 -18.52 -2.48 5.90
C TRP A 27 -18.17 -1.53 4.74
N GLU A 28 -17.02 -1.72 4.09
CA GLU A 28 -16.59 -0.97 2.91
C GLU A 28 -17.10 -1.60 1.59
N THR A 29 -18.20 -2.36 1.65
CA THR A 29 -18.80 -3.10 0.52
C THR A 29 -20.22 -2.63 0.14
N GLY A 30 -20.70 -1.52 0.72
CA GLY A 30 -22.02 -0.96 0.42
C GLY A 30 -22.10 -0.22 -0.93
N PHE A 31 -23.30 -0.21 -1.53
CA PHE A 31 -23.74 0.15 -2.90
C PHE A 31 -23.08 1.33 -3.67
N SER A 32 -22.16 2.11 -3.08
CA SER A 32 -21.37 3.14 -3.78
C SER A 32 -20.01 3.48 -3.13
N GLU A 33 -19.53 2.72 -2.14
CA GLU A 33 -18.42 3.12 -1.27
C GLU A 33 -17.16 2.23 -1.35
N GLU A 34 -16.70 1.93 -2.56
CA GLU A 34 -15.42 1.23 -2.83
C GLU A 34 -14.18 2.10 -2.55
N GLN A 35 -14.15 2.82 -1.43
CA GLN A 35 -13.19 3.88 -1.20
C GLN A 35 -12.37 3.59 0.04
N ILE A 36 -11.29 2.84 -0.17
CA ILE A 36 -10.24 2.70 0.81
C ILE A 36 -9.66 4.09 1.11
N GLN A 37 -9.70 4.46 2.38
CA GLN A 37 -9.20 5.75 2.87
C GLN A 37 -7.84 5.58 3.57
N ILE A 38 -6.86 6.37 3.13
CA ILE A 38 -5.51 6.39 3.70
C ILE A 38 -5.32 7.73 4.41
N LYS A 39 -4.79 7.70 5.64
CA LYS A 39 -4.45 8.92 6.38
C LYS A 39 -3.46 9.76 5.56
N LYS A 40 -3.70 11.08 5.43
CA LYS A 40 -2.86 11.99 4.62
C LYS A 40 -1.37 11.88 4.89
N SER A 41 -0.96 11.80 6.16
CA SER A 41 0.46 11.65 6.51
C SER A 41 1.08 10.37 5.95
N VAL A 42 0.33 9.27 5.99
CA VAL A 42 0.76 7.95 5.49
C VAL A 42 0.77 7.94 3.97
N CYS A 43 -0.28 8.46 3.33
CA CYS A 43 -0.35 8.60 1.88
C CYS A 43 0.81 9.44 1.34
N ASN A 44 1.12 10.57 1.99
CA ASN A 44 2.23 11.42 1.57
C ASN A 44 3.60 10.77 1.78
N ASN A 45 3.78 9.96 2.83
CA ASN A 45 5.01 9.22 3.07
C ASN A 45 5.25 8.16 1.98
N PHE A 46 4.18 7.46 1.60
CA PHE A 46 4.26 6.35 0.65
C PHE A 46 4.21 6.82 -0.82
N PHE A 47 3.15 7.51 -1.22
CA PHE A 47 2.95 7.94 -2.62
C PHE A 47 3.63 9.27 -2.95
N GLY A 48 4.31 9.92 -1.99
CA GLY A 48 4.82 11.28 -2.13
C GLY A 48 3.72 12.34 -2.03
N ARG A 49 4.13 13.62 -2.03
CA ARG A 49 3.19 14.76 -1.94
C ARG A 49 2.64 15.11 -3.33
N PHE A 50 1.33 15.35 -3.41
CA PHE A 50 0.66 15.84 -4.62
C PHE A 50 -0.54 16.72 -4.27
N ARG A 51 -0.85 17.70 -5.13
CA ARG A 51 -1.79 18.80 -4.85
C ARG A 51 -3.25 18.35 -4.72
N SER A 52 -3.72 17.54 -5.67
CA SER A 52 -5.14 17.14 -5.75
C SER A 52 -5.29 15.64 -5.98
N ALA A 53 -4.58 15.11 -6.98
CA ALA A 53 -4.57 13.70 -7.28
C ALA A 53 -3.27 13.25 -7.92
N LYS A 54 -3.06 11.94 -7.95
CA LYS A 54 -1.93 11.26 -8.56
C LYS A 54 -2.40 9.98 -9.25
N SER A 55 -1.94 9.74 -10.47
CA SER A 55 -2.19 8.49 -11.19
C SER A 55 -1.10 7.47 -10.84
N VAL A 56 -1.52 6.23 -10.63
CA VAL A 56 -0.64 5.10 -10.30
C VAL A 56 -1.09 3.85 -11.05
N THR A 57 -0.17 2.93 -11.27
CA THR A 57 -0.46 1.63 -11.88
C THR A 57 -0.32 0.54 -10.83
N PHE A 58 -1.35 -0.29 -10.70
CA PHE A 58 -1.38 -1.44 -9.81
C PHE A 58 -1.33 -2.75 -10.58
N GLN A 59 -0.38 -3.58 -10.17
CA GLN A 59 -0.20 -4.97 -10.56
C GLN A 59 -0.86 -5.86 -9.50
N ILE A 60 -2.05 -6.37 -9.77
CA ILE A 60 -2.95 -6.98 -8.79
C ILE A 60 -2.84 -8.51 -8.80
N PHE A 61 -2.69 -9.11 -7.61
CA PHE A 61 -2.55 -10.56 -7.42
C PHE A 61 -3.71 -11.12 -6.58
N TYR A 62 -4.63 -11.90 -7.18
CA TYR A 62 -5.72 -12.57 -6.44
C TYR A 62 -5.25 -13.65 -5.47
N ASN A 63 -4.10 -14.24 -5.76
CA ASN A 63 -3.45 -15.20 -4.91
C ASN A 63 -2.06 -14.67 -4.60
N ARG A 64 -1.75 -14.45 -3.32
CA ARG A 64 -0.43 -14.01 -2.87
C ARG A 64 0.73 -14.93 -3.33
N ARG A 65 0.43 -16.19 -3.67
CA ARG A 65 1.39 -17.17 -4.22
C ARG A 65 1.49 -17.15 -5.75
N ALA A 66 0.64 -16.39 -6.44
CA ALA A 66 0.68 -16.33 -7.90
C ALA A 66 1.99 -15.71 -8.37
N ARG A 67 2.59 -16.34 -9.38
CA ARG A 67 3.83 -15.86 -10.01
C ARG A 67 3.57 -14.73 -11.01
N SER A 68 2.34 -14.59 -11.49
CA SER A 68 1.93 -13.54 -12.42
C SER A 68 0.78 -12.72 -11.86
N THR A 69 0.77 -11.43 -12.20
CA THR A 69 -0.36 -10.53 -11.96
C THR A 69 -1.58 -11.04 -12.68
N ARG A 70 -2.74 -10.96 -12.01
CA ARG A 70 -4.02 -11.29 -12.62
C ARG A 70 -4.59 -10.10 -13.39
N HIS A 71 -4.39 -8.91 -12.87
CA HIS A 71 -4.82 -7.66 -13.51
C HIS A 71 -3.76 -6.58 -13.37
N VAL A 72 -3.68 -5.71 -14.37
CA VAL A 72 -2.97 -4.44 -14.28
C VAL A 72 -4.00 -3.34 -14.42
N ARG A 73 -3.95 -2.33 -13.56
CA ARG A 73 -4.89 -1.22 -13.62
C ARG A 73 -4.26 0.12 -13.29
N GLN A 74 -4.62 1.13 -14.07
CA GLN A 74 -4.38 2.52 -13.72
C GLN A 74 -5.47 3.03 -12.76
N CYS A 75 -5.04 3.52 -11.60
CA CYS A 75 -5.91 4.06 -10.55
C CYS A 75 -5.55 5.51 -10.26
N ARG A 76 -6.47 6.23 -9.62
CA ARG A 76 -6.26 7.64 -9.21
C ARG A 76 -6.36 7.77 -7.70
N ILE A 77 -5.30 8.27 -7.08
CA ILE A 77 -5.27 8.62 -5.67
C ILE A 77 -5.66 10.09 -5.53
N SER A 78 -6.70 10.41 -4.77
CA SER A 78 -7.19 11.80 -4.63
C SER A 78 -7.50 12.19 -3.20
N LEU A 79 -7.27 13.46 -2.86
CA LEU A 79 -7.58 14.00 -1.53
C LEU A 79 -9.09 14.09 -1.33
N TYR A 80 -9.58 13.50 -0.25
CA TYR A 80 -10.92 13.71 0.27
C TYR A 80 -10.89 14.75 1.40
N ARG A 81 -11.38 15.96 1.07
CA ARG A 81 -11.18 17.16 1.91
C ARG A 81 -11.84 17.07 3.29
N GLN A 82 -12.98 16.41 3.40
CA GLN A 82 -13.76 16.37 4.65
C GLN A 82 -13.02 15.68 5.81
N ASN A 83 -12.26 14.60 5.51
CA ASN A 83 -11.59 13.80 6.54
C ASN A 83 -10.06 13.86 6.47
N THR A 84 -9.49 14.70 5.61
CA THR A 84 -8.03 14.75 5.34
C THR A 84 -7.44 13.36 5.05
N THR A 85 -8.19 12.54 4.33
CA THR A 85 -7.76 11.22 3.86
C THR A 85 -7.59 11.25 2.34
N TYR A 86 -6.78 10.35 1.81
CA TYR A 86 -6.74 10.09 0.37
C TYR A 86 -7.54 8.83 0.06
N ARG A 87 -8.19 8.84 -1.09
CA ARG A 87 -8.96 7.71 -1.62
C ARG A 87 -8.25 7.15 -2.84
N ILE A 88 -8.21 5.83 -2.95
CA ILE A 88 -7.82 5.13 -4.17
C ILE A 88 -9.09 4.91 -4.99
N ASN A 89 -9.18 5.52 -6.17
CA ASN A 89 -10.32 5.39 -7.06
C ASN A 89 -9.97 4.52 -8.28
N GLY A 90 -10.97 3.80 -8.80
CA GLY A 90 -10.84 2.90 -9.95
C GLY A 90 -10.38 1.48 -9.58
N PHE A 91 -10.21 1.18 -8.30
CA PHE A 91 -9.74 -0.14 -7.84
C PHE A 91 -10.90 -0.97 -7.27
N PHE A 92 -11.85 -1.36 -8.12
CA PHE A 92 -13.08 -2.05 -7.72
C PHE A 92 -12.85 -3.40 -7.04
N GLU A 93 -11.75 -4.12 -7.33
CA GLU A 93 -11.46 -5.40 -6.70
C GLU A 93 -11.34 -5.27 -5.20
N LEU A 94 -10.92 -4.09 -4.70
CA LEU A 94 -10.90 -3.80 -3.27
C LEU A 94 -12.30 -3.96 -2.66
N GLY A 95 -13.34 -3.50 -3.33
CA GLY A 95 -14.73 -3.65 -2.88
C GLY A 95 -15.14 -5.12 -2.72
N MET A 96 -14.55 -6.03 -3.49
CA MET A 96 -14.84 -7.47 -3.42
C MET A 96 -14.01 -8.21 -2.36
N LEU A 97 -13.01 -7.57 -1.76
CA LEU A 97 -12.18 -8.21 -0.74
C LEU A 97 -12.90 -8.24 0.62
N PRO A 98 -12.90 -9.39 1.31
CA PRO A 98 -13.34 -9.44 2.69
C PRO A 98 -12.36 -8.67 3.58
N SER A 99 -12.71 -8.51 4.85
CA SER A 99 -11.84 -7.91 5.85
C SER A 99 -10.46 -8.57 5.85
N SER A 100 -9.44 -7.76 5.65
CA SER A 100 -8.07 -8.22 5.35
C SER A 100 -7.07 -7.09 5.57
N PHE A 101 -5.77 -7.41 5.46
CA PHE A 101 -4.74 -6.40 5.19
C PHE A 101 -4.35 -6.45 3.72
N ILE A 102 -4.29 -5.29 3.09
CA ILE A 102 -3.84 -5.11 1.71
C ILE A 102 -2.44 -4.53 1.75
N PHE A 103 -1.59 -5.03 0.87
CA PHE A 103 -0.20 -4.66 0.73
C PHE A 103 -0.03 -3.98 -0.62
N PHE A 104 0.55 -2.79 -0.64
CA PHE A 104 0.95 -2.07 -1.84
C PHE A 104 2.46 -1.93 -1.81
N GLN A 105 3.19 -2.59 -2.70
CA GLN A 105 4.65 -2.56 -2.71
C GLN A 105 5.16 -1.84 -3.95
N GLU A 106 6.05 -0.87 -3.75
CA GLU A 106 6.72 -0.18 -4.86
C GLU A 106 7.57 -1.15 -5.68
N ILE A 107 7.38 -1.13 -7.00
CA ILE A 107 8.22 -1.85 -7.96
C ILE A 107 8.85 -0.93 -9.00
N GLY A 108 8.31 0.28 -9.16
CA GLY A 108 8.79 1.28 -10.10
C GLY A 108 8.22 2.66 -9.82
N ASN A 109 8.41 3.60 -10.75
CA ASN A 109 7.90 4.95 -10.61
C ASN A 109 6.37 4.97 -10.78
N ASN A 110 5.64 5.15 -9.68
CA ASN A 110 4.18 5.09 -9.62
C ASN A 110 3.60 3.72 -10.00
N GLU A 111 4.39 2.67 -9.88
CA GLU A 111 4.00 1.29 -10.14
C GLU A 111 4.12 0.46 -8.87
N TYR A 112 3.04 -0.27 -8.55
CA TYR A 112 2.95 -1.04 -7.31
C TYR A 112 2.39 -2.43 -7.56
N GLU A 113 2.96 -3.44 -6.90
CA GLU A 113 2.30 -4.72 -6.72
C GLU A 113 1.28 -4.64 -5.59
N VAL A 114 0.14 -5.30 -5.76
CA VAL A 114 -0.93 -5.35 -4.76
C VAL A 114 -1.38 -6.78 -4.49
N TRP A 115 -1.36 -7.17 -3.21
CA TRP A 115 -1.91 -8.44 -2.72
C TRP A 115 -2.55 -8.23 -1.35
N TRP A 116 -3.22 -9.25 -0.81
CA TRP A 116 -3.87 -9.17 0.50
C TRP A 116 -3.69 -10.45 1.31
N GLU A 117 -3.84 -10.28 2.63
CA GLU A 117 -3.86 -11.33 3.62
C GLU A 117 -5.22 -11.37 4.33
N LYS A 118 -5.96 -12.47 4.17
CA LYS A 118 -7.25 -12.72 4.85
C LYS A 118 -7.11 -13.34 6.25
N ARG A 119 -5.89 -13.60 6.72
CA ARG A 119 -5.66 -14.16 8.07
C ARG A 119 -6.05 -13.18 9.16
N ASP A 120 -6.06 -13.70 10.38
CA ASP A 120 -6.21 -12.93 11.60
C ASP A 120 -5.34 -11.66 11.57
N LYS A 121 -6.01 -10.52 11.68
CA LYS A 121 -5.40 -9.20 11.68
C LYS A 121 -4.38 -9.05 12.81
N ALA A 122 -4.59 -9.71 13.96
CA ALA A 122 -3.66 -9.70 15.07
C ALA A 122 -2.28 -10.26 14.68
N ILE A 123 -2.24 -11.30 13.84
CA ILE A 123 -0.98 -11.88 13.36
C ILE A 123 -0.20 -10.87 12.52
N ILE A 124 -0.88 -10.12 11.66
CA ILE A 124 -0.23 -9.12 10.80
C ILE A 124 0.27 -7.95 11.65
N VAL A 125 -0.56 -7.44 12.57
CA VAL A 125 -0.14 -6.38 13.49
C VAL A 125 1.05 -6.82 14.34
N ALA A 126 1.03 -8.05 14.86
CA ALA A 126 2.14 -8.61 15.63
C ALA A 126 3.41 -8.78 14.80
N HIS A 127 3.29 -9.16 13.52
CA HIS A 127 4.44 -9.34 12.63
C HIS A 127 5.14 -8.01 12.36
N PHE A 128 4.37 -6.94 12.31
CA PHE A 128 4.83 -5.56 12.12
C PHE A 128 4.68 -4.75 13.41
N LYS A 129 4.90 -5.36 14.58
CA LYS A 129 4.64 -4.72 15.89
C LYS A 129 5.51 -3.50 16.19
N ASN A 130 6.71 -3.46 15.61
CA ASN A 130 7.65 -2.35 15.78
C ASN A 130 7.38 -1.20 14.80
N GLU A 131 6.38 -1.36 13.91
CA GLU A 131 6.04 -0.36 12.92
C GLU A 131 5.13 0.71 13.50
N ASN A 132 5.23 1.92 12.96
CA ASN A 132 4.48 3.06 13.43
C ASN A 132 3.04 3.05 12.87
N TRP A 133 2.22 2.11 13.34
CA TRP A 133 0.81 1.99 12.96
C TRP A 133 0.06 3.29 13.19
N LYS A 134 -0.63 3.75 12.16
CA LYS A 134 -1.49 4.94 12.19
C LYS A 134 -2.92 4.55 11.89
N GLN A 135 -3.83 5.03 12.70
CA GLN A 135 -5.26 4.92 12.45
C GLN A 135 -5.79 6.17 11.72
N ALA A 136 -6.62 5.95 10.70
CA ALA A 136 -7.46 7.02 10.13
C ALA A 136 -8.53 7.47 11.16
N LYS A 137 -9.24 8.57 10.87
CA LYS A 137 -10.37 9.00 11.71
C LYS A 137 -11.49 7.95 11.66
N ASN A 138 -12.23 7.82 12.76
CA ASN A 138 -13.44 7.01 12.82
C ASN A 138 -14.51 7.55 11.84
N SER A 139 -15.40 6.68 11.39
CA SER A 139 -16.58 7.00 10.59
C SER A 139 -17.85 6.60 11.34
N GLN A 140 -19.01 6.90 10.76
CA GLN A 140 -20.29 6.40 11.23
C GLN A 140 -20.42 4.87 11.19
N TYR A 141 -19.55 4.18 10.44
CA TYR A 141 -19.54 2.73 10.29
C TYR A 141 -18.52 2.02 11.20
N GLY A 142 -17.73 2.78 11.98
CA GLY A 142 -16.81 2.22 12.97
C GLY A 142 -15.46 2.91 13.05
N ARG A 143 -14.47 2.19 13.59
CA ARG A 143 -13.12 2.72 13.77
C ARG A 143 -12.42 2.97 12.44
N GLY A 144 -11.51 3.94 12.43
CA GLY A 144 -10.63 4.17 11.29
C GLY A 144 -9.69 2.99 11.01
N ARG A 145 -9.18 2.96 9.78
CA ARG A 145 -8.32 1.88 9.27
C ARG A 145 -6.92 2.01 9.84
N LEU A 146 -6.32 0.90 10.25
CA LEU A 146 -4.90 0.85 10.56
C LEU A 146 -4.08 0.81 9.27
N CYS A 147 -2.98 1.56 9.27
CA CYS A 147 -2.01 1.52 8.19
C CYS A 147 -0.60 1.83 8.70
N CYS A 148 0.40 1.24 8.05
CA CYS A 148 1.80 1.56 8.27
C CYS A 148 2.56 1.48 6.94
N VAL A 149 3.75 2.08 6.91
CA VAL A 149 4.66 1.99 5.77
C VAL A 149 5.92 1.34 6.29
N VAL A 150 6.33 0.27 5.63
CA VAL A 150 7.49 -0.55 5.99
C VAL A 150 8.47 -0.60 4.82
N ASP A 151 9.68 -1.06 5.09
CA ASP A 151 10.67 -1.31 4.04
C ASP A 151 10.28 -2.52 3.20
N ALA A 152 10.45 -2.40 1.87
CA ALA A 152 10.26 -3.49 0.93
C ALA A 152 11.60 -4.19 0.63
N PRO A 153 11.59 -5.48 0.25
CA PRO A 153 10.42 -6.29 -0.07
C PRO A 153 9.73 -6.88 1.16
N VAL A 154 8.39 -6.86 1.15
CA VAL A 154 7.58 -7.61 2.11
C VAL A 154 7.24 -8.97 1.51
N PRO A 155 7.50 -10.08 2.23
CA PRO A 155 7.12 -11.40 1.76
C PRO A 155 5.61 -11.49 1.50
N LYS A 156 5.21 -11.93 0.30
CA LYS A 156 3.79 -12.18 -0.02
C LYS A 156 3.18 -13.26 0.90
N ILE A 157 4.02 -14.09 1.55
CA ILE A 157 3.61 -15.05 2.58
C ILE A 157 4.24 -14.65 3.91
N ILE A 158 3.43 -14.09 4.80
CA ILE A 158 3.84 -13.80 6.19
C ILE A 158 3.84 -15.11 6.98
N LYS A 159 4.93 -15.50 7.65
CA LYS A 159 4.95 -16.71 8.50
C LYS A 159 4.22 -16.45 9.81
N ARG A 160 3.70 -17.52 10.44
CA ARG A 160 3.21 -17.42 11.83
C ARG A 160 4.37 -17.01 12.73
N ILE A 161 4.08 -16.17 13.71
CA ILE A 161 4.96 -15.94 14.85
C ILE A 161 4.65 -17.10 15.79
N ASN A 162 5.66 -17.91 16.09
CA ASN A 162 5.56 -18.97 17.09
C ASN A 162 5.61 -18.35 18.49
#